data_AF-A0A853BI10-F1
#
_entry.id   AF-A0A853BI10-F1
#
_cell.length_a   1.000
_cell.length_b   1.000
_cell.length_c   1.000
_cell.angle_alpha   90.00
_cell.angle_beta   90.00
_cell.angle_gamma   90.00
#
_symmetry.space_group_name_H-M   'P 1'
#
loop_
_entity.id
_entity.type
_entity.pdbx_description
1 polymer ?
#
loop_
_entity_poly.entity_id
_entity_poly.type
_entity_poly.pdbx_seq_one_letter_code
_entity_poly.pdbx_strand_id
1 'polypeptide(L)'
;MSDSKSQENTILSRIKDLVTEERDLREQSEHRLTPEERQRMRALEQELDQCWDLLRQRRAREEFGENPDEAGVRPKSEVEGYRQ
;
A
#
# COMPACT_ATOMS: atom_id res chain seq x y z
N MET A 1 0.98 -22.22 -5.92
CA MET A 1 2.16 -21.78 -5.13
C MET A 1 2.90 -20.58 -5.76
N SER A 2 2.82 -20.32 -7.08
CA SER A 2 3.53 -19.17 -7.70
C SER A 2 2.77 -17.83 -7.65
N ASP A 3 1.45 -17.81 -7.50
CA ASP A 3 0.66 -16.56 -7.53
C ASP A 3 0.83 -15.66 -6.31
N SER A 4 1.02 -16.22 -5.11
CA SER A 4 1.16 -15.41 -3.89
C SER A 4 2.40 -14.51 -3.92
N LYS A 5 3.54 -15.06 -4.36
CA LYS A 5 4.80 -14.30 -4.50
C LYS A 5 4.70 -13.17 -5.52
N SER A 6 3.94 -13.37 -6.60
CA SER A 6 3.71 -12.32 -7.61
C SER A 6 2.87 -11.16 -7.05
N GLN A 7 1.88 -11.47 -6.21
CA GLN A 7 1.08 -10.45 -5.54
C GLN A 7 1.86 -9.70 -4.46
N GLU A 8 2.67 -10.38 -3.65
CA GLU A 8 3.55 -9.74 -2.68
C GLU A 8 4.52 -8.77 -3.36
N ASN A 9 5.14 -9.18 -4.48
CA ASN A 9 6.01 -8.29 -5.26
C ASN A 9 5.25 -7.07 -5.81
N THR A 10 3.99 -7.23 -6.18
CA THR A 10 3.14 -6.10 -6.63
C THR A 10 2.87 -5.13 -5.49
N ILE A 11 2.55 -5.63 -4.29
CA ILE A 11 2.36 -4.80 -3.08
C ILE A 11 3.66 -4.07 -2.72
N LEU A 12 4.79 -4.77 -2.75
CA LEU A 12 6.11 -4.18 -2.48
C LEU A 12 6.48 -3.11 -3.52
N SER A 13 6.14 -3.31 -4.79
CA SER A 13 6.33 -2.29 -5.83
C SER A 13 5.50 -1.06 -5.51
N ARG A 14 4.23 -1.23 -5.15
CA ARG A 14 3.34 -0.11 -4.81
C ARG A 14 3.80 0.65 -3.56
N ILE A 15 4.30 -0.06 -2.53
CA ILE A 15 4.92 0.56 -1.35
C ILE A 15 6.11 1.45 -1.77
N LYS A 16 6.98 0.97 -2.67
CA LYS A 16 8.12 1.76 -3.16
C LYS A 16 7.67 3.02 -3.89
N ASP A 17 6.65 2.90 -4.73
CA ASP A 17 6.10 4.05 -5.47
C ASP A 17 5.54 5.11 -4.50
N LEU A 18 4.76 4.67 -3.50
CA LEU A 18 4.19 5.54 -2.46
C LEU A 18 5.26 6.24 -1.61
N VAL A 19 6.31 5.53 -1.18
CA VAL A 19 7.44 6.11 -0.44
C VAL A 19 8.22 7.10 -1.32
N THR A 20 8.33 6.83 -2.61
CA THR A 20 8.99 7.76 -3.55
C THR A 20 8.18 9.04 -3.68
N GLU A 21 6.86 8.95 -3.86
CA GLU A 21 5.96 10.12 -3.91
C GLU A 21 6.00 10.92 -2.60
N GLU A 22 6.01 10.24 -1.45
CA GLU A 22 6.15 10.90 -0.14
C GLU A 22 7.47 11.67 -0.05
N ARG A 23 8.57 11.06 -0.48
CA ARG A 23 9.90 11.69 -0.42
C ARG A 23 9.97 12.89 -1.36
N ASP A 24 9.45 12.75 -2.58
CA ASP A 24 9.39 13.84 -3.56
C ASP A 24 8.54 15.02 -3.04
N LEU A 25 7.40 14.73 -2.39
CA LEU A 25 6.58 15.77 -1.74
C LEU A 25 7.33 16.46 -0.59
N ARG A 26 8.05 15.70 0.24
CA ARG A 26 8.86 16.27 1.32
C ARG A 26 9.99 17.15 0.76
N GLU A 27 10.70 16.69 -0.27
CA GLU A 27 11.77 17.42 -0.96
C GLU A 27 11.24 18.69 -1.67
N GLN A 28 10.04 18.65 -2.26
CA GLN A 28 9.43 19.85 -2.85
C GLN A 28 9.00 20.87 -1.80
N SER A 29 8.63 20.39 -0.60
CA SER A 29 8.07 21.20 0.48
C SER A 29 9.08 21.82 1.45
N GLU A 30 10.38 21.86 1.09
CA GLU A 30 11.57 22.23 1.91
C GLU A 30 11.41 23.40 2.90
N HIS A 31 10.39 24.26 2.74
CA HIS A 31 10.20 25.46 3.54
C HIS A 31 8.89 25.46 4.37
N ARG A 32 7.83 24.77 3.92
CA ARG A 32 6.57 24.55 4.65
C ARG A 32 5.59 23.75 3.78
N LEU A 33 5.14 22.61 4.29
CA LEU A 33 4.04 21.87 3.69
C LEU A 33 2.74 22.67 3.73
N THR A 34 2.14 22.86 2.56
CA THR A 34 0.78 23.38 2.39
C THR A 34 -0.24 22.43 3.05
N PRO A 35 -1.45 22.92 3.39
CA PRO A 35 -2.51 22.05 3.91
C PRO A 35 -2.85 20.89 2.97
N GLU A 36 -2.79 21.12 1.66
CA GLU A 36 -3.03 20.14 0.60
C GLU A 36 -1.94 19.06 0.57
N GLU A 37 -0.66 19.45 0.62
CA GLU A 37 0.46 18.50 0.69
C GLU A 37 0.44 17.67 1.98
N ARG A 38 0.01 18.26 3.11
CA ARG A 38 -0.18 17.51 4.36
C ARG A 38 -1.31 16.50 4.24
N GLN A 39 -2.41 16.84 3.56
CA GLN A 39 -3.50 15.90 3.31
C GLN A 39 -3.04 14.78 2.37
N ARG A 40 -2.27 15.11 1.33
CA ARG A 40 -1.64 14.15 0.42
C ARG A 40 -0.70 13.20 1.16
N MET A 41 0.17 13.70 2.04
CA MET A 41 1.04 12.84 2.85
C MET A 41 0.25 11.90 3.76
N ARG A 42 -0.79 12.39 4.43
CA ARG A 42 -1.65 11.52 5.25
C ARG A 42 -2.37 10.46 4.43
N ALA A 43 -2.69 10.74 3.17
CA ALA A 43 -3.25 9.75 2.26
C ALA A 43 -2.21 8.68 1.91
N LEU A 44 -0.99 9.08 1.56
CA LEU A 44 0.12 8.18 1.26
C LEU A 44 0.47 7.27 2.45
N GLU A 45 0.52 7.83 3.67
CA GLU A 45 0.74 7.06 4.91
C GLU A 45 -0.36 6.01 5.12
N GLN A 46 -1.63 6.35 4.89
CA GLN A 46 -2.74 5.40 4.99
C GLN A 46 -2.67 4.30 3.91
N GLU A 47 -2.30 4.63 2.67
CA GLU A 47 -2.10 3.63 1.62
C GLU A 47 -0.93 2.69 1.94
N LEU A 48 0.15 3.21 2.54
CA LEU A 48 1.30 2.43 2.99
C LEU A 48 0.91 1.45 4.10
N ASP A 49 0.18 1.91 5.12
CA ASP A 49 -0.30 1.06 6.20
C ASP A 49 -1.20 -0.06 5.66
N GLN A 50 -2.11 0.25 4.74
CA GLN A 50 -2.96 -0.76 4.11
C GLN A 50 -2.13 -1.79 3.32
N CYS A 51 -1.11 -1.36 2.58
CA CYS A 51 -0.23 -2.28 1.86
C CYS A 51 0.56 -3.19 2.82
N TRP A 52 1.06 -2.64 3.93
CA TRP A 52 1.76 -3.41 4.96
C TRP A 52 0.86 -4.41 5.67
N ASP A 53 -0.38 -4.04 6.00
CA ASP A 53 -1.34 -4.93 6.63
C ASP A 53 -1.74 -6.08 5.72
N LEU A 54 -1.95 -5.82 4.43
CA LEU A 54 -2.20 -6.87 3.43
C LEU A 54 -1.02 -7.84 3.33
N LEU A 55 0.21 -7.33 3.30
CA LEU A 55 1.41 -8.16 3.25
C LEU A 55 1.53 -9.03 4.51
N ARG A 56 1.30 -8.45 5.70
CA ARG A 56 1.37 -9.17 6.97
C ARG A 56 0.28 -10.25 7.07
N GLN A 57 -0.96 -9.94 6.66
CA GLN A 57 -2.06 -10.90 6.67
C GLN A 57 -1.75 -12.10 5.77
N ARG A 58 -1.15 -11.88 4.60
CA ARG A 58 -0.76 -12.95 3.69
C ARG A 58 0.35 -13.82 4.28
N ARG A 59 1.39 -13.20 4.85
CA ARG A 59 2.48 -13.94 5.51
C ARG A 59 2.00 -14.79 6.67
N ALA A 60 1.09 -14.26 7.49
CA ALA A 60 0.50 -15.04 8.58
C ALA A 60 -0.23 -16.28 8.04
N ARG A 61 -1.07 -16.14 7.01
CA ARG A 61 -1.78 -17.28 6.39
C ARG A 61 -0.84 -18.31 5.78
N GLU A 62 0.24 -17.87 5.13
CA GLU A 62 1.28 -18.76 4.60
C GLU A 62 2.01 -19.51 5.71
N GLU A 63 2.33 -18.84 6.83
CA GLU A 63 3.00 -19.44 7.99
C GLU A 63 2.13 -20.50 8.70
N PHE A 64 0.81 -20.27 8.78
CA PHE A 64 -0.13 -21.24 9.35
C PHE A 64 -0.52 -22.37 8.38
N GLY A 65 0.04 -22.40 7.17
CA GLY A 65 -0.29 -23.40 6.15
C GLY A 65 -1.71 -23.29 5.61
N GLU A 66 -2.40 -22.18 5.87
CA GLU A 66 -3.69 -21.85 5.27
C GLU A 66 -3.48 -21.41 3.82
N ASN A 67 -4.49 -21.63 2.98
CA ASN A 67 -4.35 -21.39 1.54
C ASN A 67 -4.16 -19.87 1.29
N PRO A 68 -2.99 -19.41 0.80
CA PRO A 68 -2.74 -17.98 0.59
C PRO A 68 -3.62 -17.40 -0.54
N ASP A 69 -4.25 -18.26 -1.34
CA ASP A 69 -5.28 -17.92 -2.33
C ASP A 69 -6.68 -17.70 -1.72
N GLU A 70 -6.98 -18.21 -0.51
CA GLU A 70 -8.16 -17.80 0.28
C GLU A 70 -7.92 -16.47 1.02
N ALA A 71 -6.68 -16.00 1.06
CA ALA A 71 -6.36 -14.58 1.24
C ALA A 71 -6.66 -13.76 -0.03
N GLY A 72 -7.34 -14.39 -0.99
CA GLY A 72 -7.86 -13.81 -2.21
C GLY A 72 -8.54 -12.49 -1.92
N VAL A 73 -7.90 -11.45 -2.47
CA VAL A 73 -8.45 -10.14 -2.75
C VAL A 73 -9.93 -10.31 -3.10
N ARG A 74 -10.83 -9.88 -2.21
CA ARG A 74 -12.23 -9.68 -2.62
C ARG A 74 -12.15 -8.89 -3.93
N PRO A 75 -12.79 -9.37 -5.01
CA PRO A 75 -12.67 -8.75 -6.32
C PRO A 75 -12.91 -7.27 -6.14
N LYS A 76 -11.97 -6.49 -6.68
CA LYS A 76 -11.75 -5.05 -6.61
C LYS A 76 -13.02 -4.24 -6.91
N SER A 77 -14.05 -4.38 -6.09
CA SER A 77 -15.16 -3.46 -6.00
C SER A 77 -14.70 -2.43 -4.99
N GLU A 78 -14.43 -1.25 -5.50
CA GLU A 78 -14.51 -0.02 -4.70
C GLU A 78 -13.33 0.23 -3.74
N VAL A 79 -12.14 0.41 -4.31
CA VAL A 79 -11.27 1.51 -3.82
C VAL A 79 -11.06 2.49 -4.98
N GLU A 80 -12.15 2.83 -5.67
CA GLU A 80 -12.30 4.14 -6.29
C GLU A 80 -12.68 5.12 -5.18
N GLY A 81 -11.69 5.56 -4.40
CA GLY A 81 -11.94 6.43 -3.25
C GLY A 81 -10.92 7.53 -3.02
N TYR A 82 -9.85 7.60 -3.83
CA TYR A 82 -8.85 8.68 -3.73
C TYR A 82 -8.94 9.66 -4.91
N ARG A 83 -10.17 10.07 -5.21
CA ARG A 83 -10.48 11.33 -5.91
C ARG A 83 -11.48 12.12 -5.06
N GLN A 84 -11.01 12.78 -4.01
CA GLN A 84 -11.72 13.90 -3.41
C GLN A 84 -10.71 14.95 -2.96
#